data_AF-P55599-F1
#
_entry.id   AF-P55599-F1
#
_cell.length_a   1.000
_cell.length_b   1.000
_cell.length_c   1.000
_cell.angle_alpha   90.00
_cell.angle_beta   90.00
_cell.angle_gamma   90.00
#
_symmetry.space_group_name_H-M   'P 1'
#
loop_
_entity.id
_entity.type
_entity.pdbx_description
1 polymer ?
#
loop_
_entity_poly.entity_id
_entity_poly.type
_entity_poly.pdbx_seq_one_letter_code
_entity_poly.pdbx_strand_id
1 'polypeptide(L)' 'MLSTRKQNWGEDRVMFYDAQGRLRSLPASWTDVNEADLFSQVAAGRSFSRPDDLSALASLIDRIKRRQEE' A
#
# COMPACT_ATOMS: atom_id res chain seq x y z
N MET A 1 -5.31 -10.26 13.35
CA MET A 1 -6.73 -9.95 13.66
C MET A 1 -6.81 -8.54 14.19
N LEU A 2 -7.72 -7.71 13.68
CA LEU A 2 -7.99 -6.38 14.22
C LEU A 2 -8.53 -6.54 15.65
N SER A 3 -7.90 -5.86 16.61
CA SER A 3 -8.31 -5.88 18.01
C SER A 3 -9.25 -4.72 18.30
N THR A 4 -8.84 -3.50 17.92
CA THR A 4 -9.60 -2.27 18.18
C THR A 4 -9.33 -1.25 17.08
N ARG A 5 -10.34 -0.43 16.76
CA ARG A 5 -10.18 0.81 15.98
C ARG A 5 -10.67 1.97 16.83
N LYS A 6 -9.88 3.03 16.93
CA LYS A 6 -10.23 4.21 17.74
C LYS A 6 -9.52 5.45 17.23
N GLN A 7 -10.19 6.59 17.40
CA GLN A 7 -9.56 7.91 17.32
C GLN A 7 -8.56 8.07 18.47
N ASN A 8 -7.27 8.09 18.15
CA ASN A 8 -6.19 8.27 19.11
C ASN A 8 -5.30 9.41 18.63
N TRP A 9 -5.06 10.40 19.49
CA TRP A 9 -4.20 11.56 19.18
C TRP A 9 -4.67 12.39 17.98
N GLY A 10 -5.98 12.42 17.73
CA GLY A 10 -6.58 13.13 16.59
C GLY A 10 -6.52 12.37 15.27
N GLU A 11 -6.07 11.10 15.28
CA GLU A 11 -5.99 10.26 14.10
C GLU A 11 -6.79 8.96 14.27
N ASP A 12 -7.45 8.53 13.20
CA ASP A 12 -8.13 7.23 13.16
C ASP A 12 -7.09 6.11 13.03
N ARG A 13 -6.98 5.26 14.06
CA ARG A 13 -5.96 4.22 14.11
C ARG A 13 -6.56 2.85 14.36
N VAL A 14 -5.95 1.86 13.70
CA VAL A 14 -6.21 0.44 13.94
C VAL A 14 -5.15 -0.15 14.84
N MET A 15 -5.57 -1.04 15.73
CA MET A 15 -4.72 -1.78 16.64
C MET A 15 -4.90 -3.28 16.43
N PHE A 16 -3.79 -4.00 16.33
CA PHE A 16 -3.78 -5.44 16.09
C PHE A 16 -2.58 -6.08 16.77
N TYR A 17 -2.64 -7.39 16.99
CA TYR A 17 -1.49 -8.15 17.46
C TYR A 17 -0.68 -8.64 16.27
N ASP A 18 0.63 -8.40 16.28
CA ASP A 18 1.56 -8.99 15.32
C ASP A 18 1.79 -10.49 15.58
N ALA A 19 2.57 -11.13 14.72
CA ALA A 19 2.86 -12.57 14.83
C ALA A 19 3.59 -12.95 16.14
N GLN A 20 4.19 -11.98 16.84
CA GLN A 20 4.84 -12.18 18.14
C GLN A 20 3.92 -11.83 19.32
N GLY A 21 2.62 -11.60 19.06
CA GLY A 21 1.65 -11.27 20.09
C GLY A 21 1.83 -9.85 20.66
N ARG A 22 2.55 -8.96 19.97
CA ARG A 22 2.72 -7.56 20.41
C ARG A 22 1.63 -6.69 19.81
N LEU A 23 1.04 -5.82 20.63
CA LEU A 23 0.06 -4.85 20.16
C LEU A 23 0.76 -3.78 19.30
N ARG A 24 0.33 -3.64 18.06
CA ARG A 24 0.77 -2.63 17.10
C ARG A 24 -0.35 -1.67 16.81
N SER A 25 -0.01 -0.45 16.40
CA SER A 25 -0.97 0.55 15.95
C SER A 25 -0.50 1.22 14.67
N LEU A 26 -1.38 1.28 13.67
CA LEU A 26 -1.15 1.97 12.41
C LEU A 26 -2.32 2.93 12.12
N PRO A 27 -2.08 4.02 11.37
CA PRO A 27 -3.18 4.82 10.81
C PRO A 27 -4.12 3.94 9.99
N ALA A 28 -5.42 4.15 10.13
CA ALA A 28 -6.41 3.43 9.31
C ALA A 28 -6.27 3.77 7.81
N SER A 29 -5.72 4.94 7.48
CA SER A 29 -5.41 5.35 6.11
C SER A 29 -4.26 4.56 5.47
N TRP A 30 -3.47 3.83 6.26
CA TRP A 30 -2.40 2.96 5.77
C TRP A 30 -2.84 1.52 5.60
N THR A 31 -4.10 1.22 5.91
CA THR A 31 -4.67 -0.12 5.79
C THR A 31 -5.89 -0.10 4.88
N ASP A 32 -6.35 -1.28 4.53
CA ASP A 32 -7.58 -1.54 3.77
C ASP A 32 -8.80 -1.70 4.67
N VAL A 33 -8.71 -1.30 5.95
CA VAL A 33 -9.82 -1.39 6.91
C VAL A 33 -10.99 -0.49 6.51
N ASN A 34 -10.68 0.59 5.78
CA ASN A 34 -11.66 1.45 5.16
C ASN A 34 -11.84 0.99 3.73
N GLU A 35 -13.09 1.00 3.27
CA GLU A 35 -13.37 0.97 1.84
C GLU A 35 -12.63 2.13 1.16
N ALA A 36 -12.19 1.90 -0.07
CA ALA A 36 -11.53 2.91 -0.86
C ALA A 36 -12.42 4.15 -0.94
N ASP A 37 -11.89 5.31 -0.54
CA ASP A 37 -12.62 6.55 -0.64
C ASP A 37 -12.92 6.89 -2.12
N LEU A 38 -13.89 7.79 -2.34
CA LEU A 38 -14.32 8.17 -3.69
C LEU A 38 -13.18 8.69 -4.57
N PHE A 39 -12.21 9.39 -3.99
CA PHE A 39 -11.06 9.90 -4.74
C PHE A 39 -10.15 8.75 -5.17
N SER A 40 -9.83 7.83 -4.26
CA SER A 40 -9.06 6.62 -4.54
C SER A 40 -9.73 5.77 -5.62
N GLN A 41 -11.05 5.61 -5.58
CA GLN A 41 -11.82 4.91 -6.62
C GLN A 41 -11.73 5.62 -7.97
N VAL A 42 -11.88 6.94 -8.02
CA VAL A 42 -11.83 7.73 -9.27
C VAL A 42 -10.41 7.80 -9.85
N ALA A 43 -9.38 7.77 -9.00
CA ALA A 43 -7.97 7.79 -9.40
C ALA A 43 -7.43 6.40 -9.76
N ALA A 44 -8.12 5.33 -9.36
CA ALA A 44 -7.80 3.96 -9.76
C ALA A 44 -7.75 3.85 -11.29
N GLY A 45 -6.83 3.03 -11.80
CA GLY A 45 -6.48 3.00 -13.23
C GLY A 45 -5.78 4.25 -13.83
N ARG A 46 -5.80 5.42 -13.17
CA ARG A 46 -5.49 6.72 -13.81
C ARG A 46 -4.27 7.47 -13.27
N SER A 47 -3.80 7.17 -12.05
CA SER A 47 -2.53 7.74 -11.57
C SER A 47 -1.36 7.35 -12.47
N PHE A 48 -0.52 8.32 -12.81
CA PHE A 48 0.79 8.09 -13.41
C PHE A 48 1.74 7.42 -12.40
N SER A 49 2.75 6.73 -12.90
CA SER A 49 3.87 6.19 -12.10
C SER A 49 3.45 5.25 -10.96
N ARG A 50 2.51 4.34 -11.23
CA ARG A 50 2.10 3.34 -10.23
C ARG A 50 3.27 2.42 -9.90
N PRO A 51 3.36 1.90 -8.66
CA PRO A 51 4.37 0.88 -8.33
C PRO A 51 4.40 -0.29 -9.31
N ASP A 52 3.23 -0.74 -9.77
CA ASP A 52 3.12 -1.83 -10.77
C ASP A 52 3.69 -1.42 -12.13
N ASP A 53 3.39 -0.21 -12.61
CA ASP A 53 3.92 0.31 -13.86
C ASP A 53 5.45 0.47 -13.78
N LEU A 54 5.95 0.96 -12.65
CA LEU A 54 7.39 1.13 -12.40
C LEU A 54 8.10 -0.23 -12.33
N SER A 55 7.48 -1.24 -11.72
CA SER A 55 8.00 -2.61 -11.67
C SER A 55 8.04 -3.26 -13.06
N ALA A 56 6.98 -3.07 -13.85
CA ALA A 56 6.92 -3.53 -15.24
C ALA A 56 7.97 -2.81 -16.11
N LEU A 57 8.14 -1.50 -15.92
CA LEU A 57 9.16 -0.71 -16.60
C LEU A 57 10.58 -1.16 -16.22
N ALA A 58 10.86 -1.39 -14.94
CA ALA A 58 12.15 -1.89 -14.48
C ALA A 58 12.48 -3.24 -15.12
N SER A 59 11.49 -4.15 -15.17
CA SER A 59 11.63 -5.45 -15.85
C SER A 59 11.89 -5.31 -17.35
N LEU A 60 11.22 -4.36 -18.02
CA LEU A 60 11.45 -4.07 -19.44
C LEU A 60 12.87 -3.54 -19.69
N ILE A 61 13.34 -2.62 -18.85
CA ILE A 61 14.69 -2.05 -18.92
C ILE A 61 15.74 -3.16 -18.73
N ASP A 62 15.56 -4.02 -17.72
CA ASP A 62 16.45 -5.14 -17.45
C ASP A 62 16.55 -6.09 -18.67
N ARG A 63 15.41 -6.41 -19.30
CA ARG A 63 15.39 -7.21 -20.53
C ARG A 63 16.10 -6.53 -21.70
N ILE A 64 15.95 -5.23 -21.87
CA ILE A 64 16.63 -4.47 -22.92
C ILE A 64 18.14 -4.49 -22.67
N LYS A 65 18.59 -4.27 -21.43
CA LYS A 65 20.01 -4.30 -21.08
C LYS A 65 20.65 -5.65 -21.39
N ARG A 66 20.00 -6.76 -21.00
CA ARG A 66 20.50 -8.12 -21.32
C ARG A 66 20.66 -8.36 -22.82
N ARG A 67 19.72 -7.88 -23.66
CA ARG A 67 19.84 -7.99 -25.12
C ARG A 67 21.00 -7.18 -25.69
N GLN A 68 21.41 -6.09 -25.03
CA GLN A 68 22.54 -5.29 -25.49
C GLN A 68 23.90 -5.87 -25.06
N GLU A 69 23.90 -6.84 -24.14
CA GLU A 69 25.10 -7.56 -23.70
C GLU A 69 25.36 -8.81 -24.56
N GLU A 70 24.38 -9.27 -25.35
CA GLU A 70 24.45 -10.33 -26.36
C GLU A 70 24.98 -9.82 -27.71
#